data_AF-D0LHW0-F1
#
_entry.id   AF-D0LHW0-F1
#
_cell.length_a   1.000
_cell.length_b   1.000
_cell.length_c   1.000
_cell.angle_alpha   90.00
_cell.angle_beta   90.00
_cell.angle_gamma   90.00
#
_symmetry.space_group_name_H-M   'P 1'
#
loop_
_entity.id
_entity.type
_entity.pdbx_description
1 polymer ?
#
loop_
_entity_poly.entity_id
_entity_poly.type
_entity_poly.pdbx_seq_one_letter_code
_entity_poly.pdbx_strand_id
1 'polypeptide(L)'
;MEFARWLAESYELSIKSYYGDDITSKYREQGIAGFYSERVRSMPYPPWAGCLIKVGYFYELEHCDFEGVSLVKARAKSAAPDEDRIATYLDAGHLYKAATGVVEDWFADDEIAIGPPHLLTDGVYVWPVDLPYYLRTYHLRLPKAFTIHVANNGYAMPKNVDAASFKLA
;
A
#
# COMPACT_ATOMS: atom_id res chain seq x y z
N MET A 1 12.08 13.47 -13.71
CA MET A 1 13.18 13.20 -12.75
C MET A 1 13.95 14.47 -12.43
N GLU A 2 14.38 15.25 -13.43
CA GLU A 2 15.10 16.53 -13.27
C GLU A 2 14.34 17.63 -12.51
N PHE A 3 13.05 17.85 -12.84
CA PHE A 3 12.25 18.94 -12.26
C PHE A 3 12.17 18.90 -10.73
N ALA A 4 11.97 17.71 -10.16
CA ALA A 4 11.77 17.56 -8.72
C ALA A 4 13.10 17.64 -7.94
N ARG A 5 14.25 17.43 -8.60
CA ARG A 5 15.59 17.69 -8.05
C ARG A 5 15.86 19.19 -8.05
N TRP A 6 15.65 19.86 -9.19
CA TRP A 6 15.75 21.31 -9.32
C TRP A 6 14.90 22.05 -8.28
N LEU A 7 13.66 21.60 -8.04
CA LEU A 7 12.76 22.23 -7.08
C LEU A 7 13.27 22.15 -5.63
N ALA A 8 13.84 21.00 -5.24
CA ALA A 8 14.37 20.76 -3.89
C ALA A 8 15.73 21.41 -3.64
N GLU A 9 16.48 21.72 -4.70
CA GLU A 9 17.75 22.47 -4.66
C GLU A 9 17.52 23.98 -4.69
N SER A 10 16.50 24.45 -5.41
CA SER A 10 16.21 25.88 -5.60
C SER A 10 15.43 26.51 -4.44
N TYR A 11 14.81 25.69 -3.57
CA TYR A 11 13.96 26.16 -2.49
C TYR A 11 14.20 25.36 -1.19
N GLU A 12 14.08 26.03 -0.04
CA GLU A 12 14.01 25.36 1.26
C GLU A 12 12.67 24.63 1.41
N LEU A 13 12.64 23.39 0.94
CA LEU A 13 11.47 22.52 1.02
C LEU A 13 11.73 21.39 2.02
N SER A 14 10.78 21.19 2.94
CA SER A 14 10.67 19.96 3.73
C SER A 14 9.81 18.96 2.96
N ILE A 15 10.36 17.78 2.71
CA ILE A 15 9.66 16.67 2.07
C ILE A 15 9.25 15.72 3.18
N LYS A 16 7.93 15.54 3.32
CA LYS A 16 7.35 14.58 4.25
C LYS A 16 6.97 13.29 3.54
N SER A 17 7.16 12.17 4.22
CA SER A 17 6.62 10.88 3.82
C SER A 17 5.11 10.95 3.80
N TYR A 18 4.48 9.96 3.18
CA TYR A 18 3.03 9.83 3.23
C TYR A 18 2.49 9.67 4.67
N TYR A 19 3.33 9.21 5.60
CA TYR A 19 3.03 9.04 7.03
C TYR A 19 3.49 10.22 7.90
N GLY A 20 4.00 11.30 7.29
CA GLY A 20 4.40 12.52 7.97
C GLY A 20 5.86 12.58 8.44
N ASP A 21 6.66 11.54 8.21
CA ASP A 21 8.08 11.52 8.57
C ASP A 21 8.88 12.51 7.71
N ASP A 22 9.89 13.17 8.26
CA ASP A 22 10.78 13.99 7.44
C ASP A 22 11.74 13.11 6.63
N ILE A 23 11.63 13.18 5.31
CA ILE A 23 12.43 12.39 4.35
C ILE A 23 13.26 13.30 3.43
N THR A 24 13.40 14.58 3.79
CA THR A 24 14.10 15.58 2.98
C THR A 24 15.53 15.17 2.65
N SER A 25 16.29 14.69 3.65
CA SER A 25 17.68 14.27 3.46
C SER A 25 17.79 13.07 2.52
N LYS A 26 16.94 12.05 2.71
CA LYS A 26 16.92 10.85 1.87
C LYS A 26 16.57 11.17 0.42
N TYR A 27 15.64 12.11 0.20
CA TYR A 27 15.29 12.58 -1.14
C TYR A 27 16.43 13.35 -1.81
N ARG A 28 17.11 14.24 -1.07
CA ARG A 28 18.24 15.00 -1.62
C ARG A 28 19.39 14.08 -2.06
N GLU A 29 19.67 13.03 -1.28
CA GLU A 29 20.71 12.06 -1.60
C GLU A 29 20.33 11.12 -2.76
N GLN A 30 19.13 10.54 -2.71
CA GLN A 30 18.77 9.38 -3.55
C GLN A 30 17.69 9.68 -4.60
N GLY A 31 17.15 10.90 -4.62
CA GLY A 31 16.02 11.29 -5.47
C GLY A 31 14.77 10.47 -5.22
N ILE A 32 13.79 10.54 -6.14
CA ILE A 32 12.55 9.76 -6.05
C ILE A 32 12.79 8.23 -6.07
N ALA A 33 13.91 7.79 -6.64
CA ALA A 33 14.29 6.38 -6.72
C ALA A 33 14.64 5.79 -5.34
N GLY A 34 15.14 6.62 -4.40
CA GLY A 34 15.47 6.19 -3.04
C GLY A 34 14.27 5.81 -2.17
N PHE A 35 13.05 6.14 -2.61
CA PHE A 35 11.83 5.76 -1.92
C PHE A 35 11.36 4.34 -2.21
N TYR A 36 11.89 3.73 -3.28
CA TYR A 36 11.66 2.33 -3.55
C TYR A 36 12.64 1.48 -2.73
N SER A 37 12.20 0.31 -2.29
CA SER A 37 13.10 -0.66 -1.65
C SER A 37 14.24 -1.01 -2.62
N GLU A 38 15.39 -1.42 -2.09
CA GLU A 38 16.55 -1.82 -2.91
C GLU A 38 16.16 -2.90 -3.94
N ARG A 39 15.26 -3.80 -3.55
CA ARG A 39 14.66 -4.82 -4.40
C ARG A 39 13.88 -4.25 -5.60
N VAL A 40 13.15 -3.15 -5.41
CA VAL A 40 12.38 -2.51 -6.50
C VAL A 40 13.30 -1.72 -7.43
N ARG A 41 14.39 -1.15 -6.91
CA ARG A 41 15.38 -0.40 -7.71
C ARG A 41 16.17 -1.29 -8.69
N SER A 42 16.26 -2.59 -8.44
CA SER A 42 17.03 -3.54 -9.27
C SER A 42 16.21 -4.26 -10.35
N MET A 43 14.90 -3.99 -10.48
CA MET A 43 14.03 -4.65 -11.47
C MET A 43 14.03 -3.95 -12.85
N PRO A 44 13.97 -4.71 -13.97
CA PRO A 44 13.85 -4.13 -15.30
C PRO A 44 12.51 -3.40 -15.47
N TYR A 45 12.50 -2.32 -16.26
CA TYR A 45 11.30 -1.50 -16.49
C TYR A 45 10.26 -2.23 -17.38
N PRO A 46 8.95 -2.10 -17.10
CA PRO A 46 8.38 -1.42 -15.93
C PRO A 46 8.66 -2.22 -14.65
N PRO A 47 8.89 -1.57 -13.49
CA PRO A 47 9.58 -2.11 -12.31
C PRO A 47 8.82 -3.20 -11.53
N TRP A 48 7.98 -3.97 -12.22
CA TRP A 48 7.11 -5.00 -11.71
C TRP A 48 6.99 -6.17 -12.69
N ALA A 49 8.03 -6.45 -13.49
CA ALA A 49 8.10 -7.55 -14.46
C ALA A 49 7.69 -8.92 -13.85
N GLY A 50 6.38 -9.17 -13.79
CA GLY A 50 5.77 -10.32 -13.11
C GLY A 50 5.72 -10.24 -11.57
N CYS A 51 5.97 -9.08 -10.94
CA CYS A 51 6.10 -8.94 -9.48
C CYS A 51 5.05 -7.98 -8.89
N LEU A 52 4.29 -8.42 -7.89
CA LEU A 52 3.26 -7.60 -7.24
C LEU A 52 3.82 -6.72 -6.12
N ILE A 53 3.37 -5.46 -6.07
CA ILE A 53 3.75 -4.47 -5.06
C ILE A 53 2.84 -4.64 -3.83
N LYS A 54 3.45 -4.83 -2.66
CA LYS A 54 2.72 -4.99 -1.39
C LYS A 54 2.10 -3.68 -0.92
N VAL A 55 0.85 -3.74 -0.44
CA VAL A 55 0.18 -2.65 0.29
C VAL A 55 -0.65 -3.24 1.44
N GLY A 56 -0.70 -2.56 2.58
CA GLY A 56 -1.45 -3.00 3.77
C GLY A 56 -0.74 -4.01 4.66
N TYR A 57 0.54 -4.29 4.43
CA TYR A 57 1.36 -5.19 5.25
C TYR A 57 1.93 -4.43 6.45
N PHE A 58 1.12 -4.23 7.49
CA PHE A 58 1.52 -3.47 8.67
C PHE A 58 2.28 -4.33 9.69
N TYR A 59 3.19 -3.74 10.47
CA TYR A 59 4.06 -4.50 11.38
C TYR A 59 3.30 -5.28 12.46
N GLU A 60 2.14 -4.76 12.87
CA GLU A 60 1.31 -5.28 13.97
C GLU A 60 0.55 -6.55 13.59
N LEU A 61 0.31 -6.76 12.29
CA LEU A 61 -0.58 -7.82 11.82
C LEU A 61 0.19 -9.13 11.59
N GLU A 62 -0.50 -10.27 11.66
CA GLU A 62 0.15 -11.59 11.50
C GLU A 62 0.86 -11.75 10.15
N HIS A 63 0.31 -11.14 9.10
CA HIS A 63 0.88 -11.16 7.75
C HIS A 63 1.90 -10.03 7.53
N CYS A 64 2.46 -9.45 8.59
CA CYS A 64 3.27 -8.23 8.55
C CYS A 64 4.42 -8.22 7.53
N ASP A 65 4.83 -6.99 7.21
CA ASP A 65 6.18 -6.70 6.76
C ASP A 65 6.93 -6.01 7.92
N PHE A 66 7.95 -6.66 8.47
CA PHE A 66 8.69 -6.15 9.64
C PHE A 66 9.46 -4.86 9.35
N GLU A 67 9.79 -4.59 8.08
CA GLU A 67 10.37 -3.32 7.64
C GLU A 67 9.28 -2.33 7.16
N GLY A 68 8.02 -2.74 7.27
CA GLY A 68 6.84 -2.03 6.81
C GLY A 68 6.40 -0.92 7.75
N VAL A 69 5.17 -0.48 7.52
CA VAL A 69 4.57 0.68 8.19
C VAL A 69 3.82 0.21 9.42
N SER A 70 3.77 1.05 10.45
CA SER A 70 2.89 0.86 11.60
C SER A 70 1.43 1.05 11.23
N LEU A 71 0.61 0.08 11.56
CA LEU A 71 -0.85 0.18 11.59
C LEU A 71 -1.29 1.34 12.48
N VAL A 72 -0.69 1.48 13.67
CA VAL A 72 -1.01 2.57 14.60
C VAL A 72 -0.69 3.94 14.01
N LYS A 73 0.44 4.09 13.30
CA LYS A 73 0.78 5.36 12.61
C LYS A 73 -0.06 5.61 11.37
N ALA A 74 -0.49 4.55 10.67
CA ALA A 74 -1.34 4.68 9.49
C ALA A 74 -2.76 5.11 9.85
N ARG A 75 -3.22 4.84 11.08
CA ARG A 75 -4.53 5.25 11.58
C ARG A 75 -4.72 6.76 11.56
N ALA A 76 -5.84 7.22 11.03
CA ALA A 76 -6.23 8.63 11.06
C ALA A 76 -7.48 8.87 11.90
N LYS A 77 -7.70 10.14 12.24
CA LYS A 77 -8.89 10.57 13.00
C LYS A 77 -10.15 10.72 12.14
N SER A 78 -10.01 10.74 10.82
CA SER A 78 -11.12 10.98 9.90
C SER A 78 -10.86 10.34 8.54
N ALA A 79 -11.95 10.02 7.85
CA ALA A 79 -11.92 9.40 6.54
C ALA A 79 -11.16 10.26 5.50
N ALA A 80 -10.50 9.59 4.56
CA ALA A 80 -10.00 10.24 3.35
C ALA A 80 -11.16 10.53 2.36
N PRO A 81 -11.06 11.54 1.47
CA PRO A 81 -12.17 11.93 0.58
C PRO A 81 -12.75 10.81 -0.29
N ASP A 82 -11.94 9.84 -0.72
CA ASP A 82 -12.36 8.71 -1.57
C ASP A 82 -12.29 7.36 -0.85
N GLU A 83 -12.30 7.36 0.48
CA GLU A 83 -12.06 6.16 1.30
C GLU A 83 -12.99 5.00 0.93
N ASP A 84 -14.30 5.24 0.87
CA ASP A 84 -15.29 4.21 0.54
C ASP A 84 -15.08 3.62 -0.86
N ARG A 85 -14.69 4.46 -1.82
CA ARG A 85 -14.42 4.03 -3.20
C ARG A 85 -13.17 3.17 -3.27
N ILE A 86 -12.13 3.54 -2.53
CA ILE A 86 -10.89 2.77 -2.42
C ILE A 86 -11.15 1.45 -1.69
N ALA A 87 -11.93 1.46 -0.61
CA ALA A 87 -12.30 0.24 0.12
C ALA A 87 -13.11 -0.71 -0.77
N THR A 88 -14.06 -0.19 -1.55
CA THR A 88 -14.84 -0.97 -2.52
C THR A 88 -13.94 -1.54 -3.63
N TYR A 89 -12.95 -0.77 -4.10
CA TYR A 89 -11.94 -1.27 -5.02
C TYR A 89 -11.17 -2.44 -4.41
N LEU A 90 -10.68 -2.29 -3.18
CA LEU A 90 -9.91 -3.34 -2.50
C LEU A 90 -10.73 -4.63 -2.29
N ASP A 91 -12.01 -4.52 -1.92
CA ASP A 91 -12.92 -5.68 -1.78
C ASP A 91 -13.13 -6.43 -3.09
N ALA A 92 -13.13 -5.71 -4.21
CA ALA A 92 -13.34 -6.28 -5.54
C ALA A 92 -12.09 -6.97 -6.11
N GLY A 93 -10.99 -7.04 -5.35
CA GLY A 93 -9.72 -7.61 -5.80
C GLY A 93 -9.81 -9.08 -6.22
N HIS A 94 -8.96 -9.48 -7.15
CA HIS A 94 -8.88 -10.88 -7.59
C HIS A 94 -8.16 -11.70 -6.54
N LEU A 95 -8.69 -12.88 -6.22
CA LEU A 95 -8.04 -13.80 -5.30
C LEU A 95 -6.67 -14.23 -5.84
N TYR A 96 -5.61 -13.86 -5.11
CA TYR A 96 -4.23 -14.22 -5.44
C TYR A 96 -3.76 -15.43 -4.63
N LYS A 97 -4.03 -15.44 -3.31
CA LYS A 97 -3.76 -16.59 -2.44
C LYS A 97 -4.90 -16.81 -1.46
N ALA A 98 -5.42 -18.02 -1.46
CA ALA A 98 -6.31 -18.50 -0.40
C ALA A 98 -5.47 -19.03 0.76
N ALA A 99 -5.93 -18.77 1.98
CA ALA A 99 -5.31 -19.26 3.21
C ALA A 99 -6.40 -19.63 4.19
N THR A 100 -6.14 -20.65 5.00
CA THR A 100 -6.98 -21.03 6.13
C THR A 100 -6.52 -20.30 7.38
N GLY A 101 -7.45 -19.93 8.25
CA GLY A 101 -7.15 -19.19 9.48
C GLY A 101 -8.20 -18.12 9.70
N VAL A 102 -7.99 -17.33 10.75
CA VAL A 102 -8.83 -16.19 11.11
C VAL A 102 -7.90 -15.04 11.42
N VAL A 103 -8.12 -13.91 10.75
CA VAL A 103 -7.54 -12.63 11.11
C VAL A 103 -8.45 -11.98 12.14
N GLU A 104 -7.84 -11.49 13.19
CA GLU A 104 -8.50 -10.77 14.27
C GLU A 104 -8.19 -9.28 14.20
N ASP A 105 -9.11 -8.47 14.70
CA ASP A 105 -8.93 -7.03 14.77
C ASP A 105 -7.94 -6.63 15.86
N TRP A 106 -6.72 -6.30 15.45
CA TRP A 106 -5.67 -5.75 16.31
C TRP A 106 -6.08 -4.57 17.20
N PHE A 107 -7.01 -3.72 16.78
CA PHE A 107 -7.42 -2.56 17.58
C PHE A 107 -8.61 -2.83 18.50
N ALA A 108 -9.27 -3.98 18.37
CA ALA A 108 -10.39 -4.33 19.22
C ALA A 108 -9.90 -4.76 20.61
N ASP A 109 -10.63 -4.34 21.65
CA ASP A 109 -10.37 -4.80 23.02
C ASP A 109 -10.85 -6.26 23.22
N ASP A 110 -11.82 -6.70 22.40
CA ASP A 110 -12.35 -8.06 22.36
C ASP A 110 -11.83 -8.81 21.11
N GLU A 111 -11.84 -10.15 21.14
CA GLU A 111 -11.50 -11.00 20.00
C GLU A 111 -12.57 -10.86 18.89
N ILE A 112 -12.36 -9.91 17.96
CA ILE A 112 -13.22 -9.69 16.80
C ILE A 112 -12.59 -10.35 15.57
N ALA A 113 -13.21 -11.43 15.11
CA ALA A 113 -12.82 -12.10 13.87
C ALA A 113 -13.26 -11.30 12.63
N ILE A 114 -12.31 -10.94 11.77
CA ILE A 114 -12.55 -10.25 10.49
C ILE A 114 -12.82 -11.27 9.38
N GLY A 115 -12.03 -12.34 9.32
CA GLY A 115 -12.16 -13.38 8.29
C GLY A 115 -10.82 -14.05 7.95
N PRO A 116 -10.77 -14.92 6.94
CA PRO A 116 -9.54 -15.64 6.59
C PRO A 116 -8.47 -14.72 5.98
N PRO A 117 -7.15 -14.99 6.16
CA PRO A 117 -6.04 -14.14 5.70
C PRO A 117 -5.75 -14.30 4.20
N HIS A 118 -6.77 -14.13 3.35
CA HIS A 118 -6.60 -14.17 1.90
C HIS A 118 -5.79 -12.97 1.39
N LEU A 119 -5.08 -13.18 0.28
CA LEU A 119 -4.45 -12.10 -0.45
C LEU A 119 -5.20 -11.84 -1.75
N LEU A 120 -5.46 -10.56 -2.03
CA LEU A 120 -6.11 -10.07 -3.24
C LEU A 120 -5.14 -9.25 -4.09
N THR A 121 -5.44 -9.09 -5.37
CA THR A 121 -4.63 -8.32 -6.31
C THR A 121 -5.44 -7.65 -7.42
N ASP A 122 -4.91 -6.56 -7.97
CA ASP A 122 -5.35 -5.95 -9.23
C ASP A 122 -4.36 -6.21 -10.39
N GLY A 123 -3.35 -7.05 -10.18
CA GLY A 123 -2.29 -7.36 -11.15
C GLY A 123 -1.07 -6.44 -11.07
N VAL A 124 -1.11 -5.39 -10.23
CA VAL A 124 0.05 -4.52 -9.94
C VAL A 124 0.35 -4.53 -8.44
N TYR A 125 -0.68 -4.38 -7.62
CA TYR A 125 -0.61 -4.42 -6.17
C TYR A 125 -1.18 -5.73 -5.62
N VAL A 126 -0.68 -6.13 -4.46
CA VAL A 126 -1.21 -7.23 -3.66
C VAL A 126 -1.48 -6.72 -2.25
N TRP A 127 -2.61 -7.12 -1.68
CA TRP A 127 -3.00 -6.74 -0.32
C TRP A 127 -3.70 -7.87 0.43
N PRO A 128 -3.62 -7.86 1.76
CA PRO A 128 -4.44 -8.66 2.66
C PRO A 128 -5.93 -8.28 2.58
N VAL A 129 -6.84 -9.26 2.64
CA VAL A 129 -8.30 -9.07 2.48
C VAL A 129 -8.95 -8.26 3.62
N ASP A 130 -8.28 -8.15 4.75
CA ASP A 130 -8.66 -7.34 5.91
C ASP A 130 -8.26 -5.85 5.78
N LEU A 131 -7.42 -5.48 4.81
CA LEU A 131 -7.08 -4.08 4.55
C LEU A 131 -8.31 -3.15 4.35
N PRO A 132 -9.32 -3.51 3.54
CA PRO A 132 -10.56 -2.72 3.43
C PRO A 132 -11.30 -2.55 4.76
N TYR A 133 -11.27 -3.56 5.64
CA TYR A 133 -11.87 -3.47 6.97
C TYR A 133 -11.18 -2.37 7.78
N TYR A 134 -9.85 -2.42 7.88
CA TYR A 134 -9.12 -1.39 8.62
C TYR A 134 -9.27 0.01 8.01
N LEU A 135 -9.33 0.10 6.68
CA LEU A 135 -9.55 1.37 5.99
C LEU A 135 -10.88 2.01 6.42
N ARG A 136 -11.97 1.24 6.46
CA ARG A 136 -13.30 1.74 6.84
C ARG A 136 -13.45 1.99 8.34
N THR A 137 -12.93 1.09 9.17
CA THR A 137 -13.12 1.15 10.63
C THR A 137 -12.17 2.15 11.29
N TYR A 138 -10.96 2.31 10.75
CA TYR A 138 -9.87 3.07 11.38
C TYR A 138 -9.27 4.16 10.47
N HIS A 139 -9.90 4.45 9.34
CA HIS A 139 -9.49 5.52 8.41
C HIS A 139 -8.02 5.46 8.01
N LEU A 140 -7.50 4.25 7.77
CA LEU A 140 -6.09 4.06 7.48
C LEU A 140 -5.64 4.91 6.29
N ARG A 141 -4.45 5.49 6.41
CA ARG A 141 -3.80 6.20 5.31
C ARG A 141 -3.01 5.19 4.48
N LEU A 142 -3.36 5.09 3.19
CA LEU A 142 -2.70 4.22 2.22
C LEU A 142 -1.72 4.99 1.32
N PRO A 143 -0.56 4.42 0.96
CA PRO A 143 0.45 5.11 0.15
C PRO A 143 -0.13 5.91 -1.04
N LYS A 144 0.29 7.17 -1.20
CA LYS A 144 -0.27 8.03 -2.26
C LYS A 144 -0.16 7.42 -3.65
N ALA A 145 0.94 6.74 -3.96
CA ALA A 145 1.14 6.04 -5.23
C ALA A 145 0.03 5.00 -5.49
N PHE A 146 -0.37 4.24 -4.47
CA PHE A 146 -1.49 3.30 -4.57
C PHE A 146 -2.81 4.05 -4.80
N THR A 147 -3.11 5.10 -4.03
CA THR A 147 -4.37 5.84 -4.21
C THR A 147 -4.48 6.51 -5.59
N ILE A 148 -3.36 6.98 -6.16
CA ILE A 148 -3.31 7.51 -7.54
C ILE A 148 -3.54 6.40 -8.56
N HIS A 149 -2.93 5.23 -8.36
CA HIS A 149 -3.16 4.05 -9.21
C HIS A 149 -4.64 3.64 -9.23
N VAL A 150 -5.28 3.53 -8.06
CA VAL A 150 -6.71 3.24 -7.95
C VAL A 150 -7.55 4.31 -8.66
N ALA A 151 -7.24 5.59 -8.46
CA ALA A 151 -7.94 6.69 -9.12
C ALA A 151 -7.78 6.66 -10.65
N ASN A 152 -6.59 6.34 -11.15
CA ASN A 152 -6.32 6.17 -12.59
C ASN A 152 -7.10 4.99 -13.20
N ASN A 153 -7.39 3.96 -12.40
CA ASN A 153 -8.31 2.88 -12.78
C ASN A 153 -9.79 3.26 -12.63
N GLY A 154 -10.10 4.53 -12.33
CA GLY A 154 -11.47 4.99 -12.14
C GLY A 154 -12.15 4.36 -10.92
N TYR A 155 -11.38 3.89 -9.94
CA TYR A 155 -11.87 3.12 -8.78
C TYR A 155 -12.59 1.82 -9.18
N ALA A 156 -12.30 1.30 -10.39
CA ALA A 156 -12.86 0.05 -10.89
C ALA A 156 -11.76 -1.01 -11.01
N MET A 157 -12.02 -2.21 -10.47
CA MET A 157 -11.05 -3.31 -10.54
C MET A 157 -10.82 -3.73 -12.00
N PRO A 158 -9.55 -3.87 -12.46
CA PRO A 158 -9.25 -4.41 -13.77
C PRO A 158 -9.84 -5.81 -13.96
N LYS A 159 -10.48 -6.09 -15.10
CA LYS A 159 -11.25 -7.35 -15.28
C LYS A 159 -10.39 -8.58 -15.61
N ASN A 160 -9.27 -8.39 -16.30
CA ASN A 160 -8.49 -9.48 -16.91
C ASN A 160 -7.12 -9.61 -16.22
N VAL A 161 -7.12 -9.94 -14.93
CA VAL A 161 -5.90 -10.13 -14.15
C VAL A 161 -5.59 -11.63 -14.11
N ASP A 162 -4.50 -12.04 -14.76
CA ASP A 162 -4.00 -13.42 -14.65
C ASP A 162 -3.19 -13.58 -13.36
N ALA A 163 -3.91 -13.73 -12.23
CA ALA A 163 -3.31 -13.78 -10.90
C ALA A 163 -2.26 -14.91 -10.75
N ALA A 164 -2.40 -16.00 -11.50
CA ALA A 164 -1.51 -17.16 -11.46
C ALA A 164 -0.13 -16.90 -12.10
N SER A 165 -0.02 -15.88 -12.94
CA SER A 165 1.22 -15.51 -13.63
C SER A 165 2.20 -14.70 -12.77
N PHE A 166 1.73 -14.16 -11.64
CA PHE A 166 2.52 -13.25 -10.81
C PHE A 166 3.29 -13.96 -9.70
N LYS A 167 4.46 -13.40 -9.37
CA LYS A 167 5.25 -13.75 -8.18
C LYS A 167 5.07 -12.66 -7.12
N LEU A 168 5.10 -13.07 -5.85
CA LEU A 168 5.19 -12.10 -4.76
C LEU A 168 6.60 -11.50 -4.76
N ALA A 169 6.68 -10.17 -4.87
CA ALA A 169 7.93 -9.45 -4.68
C ALA A 169 8.28 -9.25 -3.20
#